data_AF-A0A1V5YWZ6-F1
#
_entry.id   AF-A0A1V5YWZ6-F1
#
_cell.length_a   1.000
_cell.length_b   1.000
_cell.length_c   1.000
_cell.angle_alpha   90.00
_cell.angle_beta   90.00
_cell.angle_gamma   90.00
#
_symmetry.space_group_name_H-M   'P 1'
#
loop_
_entity.id
_entity.type
_entity.pdbx_description
1 polymer ?
#
loop_
_entity_poly.entity_id
_entity_poly.type
_entity_poly.pdbx_seq_one_letter_code
_entity_poly.pdbx_strand_id
1 'polypeptide(L)' 'MSKEQEKMYCSQCQKKVTWHLKPVNHGRHLVITLCTLGMWIPAWVGLTLLKLKYCDECESIVSND' A
#
# COMPACT_ATOMS: atom_id res chain seq x y z
N MET A 1 -16.83 -11.95 10.26
CA MET A 1 -16.28 -12.44 8.97
C MET A 1 -14.78 -12.59 9.13
N SER A 2 -14.32 -13.80 9.38
CA SER A 2 -12.89 -14.12 9.44
C SER A 2 -12.36 -14.02 8.01
N LYS A 3 -11.69 -12.92 7.68
CA LYS A 3 -10.96 -12.82 6.41
C LYS A 3 -9.86 -13.86 6.48
N GLU A 4 -9.99 -14.94 5.72
CA GLU A 4 -8.90 -15.87 5.49
C GLU A 4 -7.75 -15.06 4.89
N GLN A 5 -6.75 -14.76 5.71
CA GLN A 5 -5.62 -13.93 5.33
C GLN A 5 -4.83 -14.72 4.29
N GLU A 6 -5.06 -14.40 3.01
CA GLU A 6 -4.34 -14.97 1.88
C GLU A 6 -2.84 -14.86 2.16
N LYS A 7 -2.13 -15.97 2.37
CA LYS A 7 -0.69 -15.93 2.66
C LYS A 7 0.06 -15.77 1.35
N MET A 8 0.85 -14.71 1.23
CA MET A 8 1.67 -14.45 0.04
C MET A 8 3.13 -14.79 0.29
N TYR A 9 3.85 -15.17 -0.76
CA TYR A 9 5.27 -15.43 -0.65
C TYR A 9 6.04 -14.10 -0.60
N CYS A 10 6.80 -13.88 0.47
CA CYS A 10 7.69 -12.73 0.57
C CYS A 10 9.10 -13.14 0.16
N SER A 11 9.65 -12.53 -0.89
CA SER A 11 11.02 -12.80 -1.36
C SER A 11 12.10 -12.47 -0.34
N GLN A 12 11.85 -11.50 0.55
CA GLN A 12 12.79 -11.12 1.62
C GLN A 12 12.78 -12.13 2.77
N CYS A 13 11.61 -12.63 3.15
CA CYS A 13 11.47 -13.63 4.23
C CYS A 13 11.62 -15.08 3.74
N GLN A 14 11.62 -15.27 2.42
CA GLN A 14 11.60 -16.57 1.71
C GLN A 14 10.55 -17.56 2.24
N LYS A 15 9.39 -17.04 2.67
CA LYS A 15 8.30 -17.84 3.22
C LYS A 15 6.94 -17.22 2.93
N LYS A 16 5.89 -18.03 3.11
CA LYS A 16 4.50 -17.58 3.01
C LYS A 16 4.15 -16.79 4.27
N VAL A 17 4.00 -15.49 4.12
CA VAL A 17 3.68 -14.53 5.18
C VAL A 17 2.29 -13.94 4.97
N THR A 18 1.70 -13.46 6.05
CA THR A 18 0.51 -12.61 5.97
C THR A 18 0.91 -11.23 5.43
N TRP A 19 0.02 -10.63 4.66
CA TRP A 19 0.20 -9.28 4.15
C TRP A 19 -0.92 -8.37 4.62
N HIS A 20 -0.61 -7.09 4.71
CA HIS A 20 -1.60 -6.04 4.91
C HIS A 20 -1.53 -5.02 3.76
N LEU A 21 -2.67 -4.45 3.40
CA LEU A 21 -2.70 -3.26 2.56
C LEU A 21 -2.37 -2.07 3.42
N LYS A 22 -1.35 -1.29 3.05
CA LYS A 22 -1.09 -0.02 3.70
C LYS A 22 -2.09 1.00 3.14
N PRO A 23 -3.09 1.45 3.92
CA PRO A 23 -4.06 2.40 3.40
C PRO A 23 -3.35 3.71 3.08
N VAL A 24 -3.63 4.27 1.91
CA VAL A 24 -3.12 5.59 1.54
C VAL A 24 -3.69 6.62 2.52
N ASN A 25 -2.82 7.42 3.12
CA ASN A 25 -3.24 8.41 4.11
C ASN A 25 -3.80 9.66 3.42
N HIS A 26 -5.11 9.63 3.15
CA HIS A 26 -5.82 10.65 2.37
C HIS A 26 -5.61 12.07 2.91
N GLY A 27 -5.49 12.25 4.23
CA GLY A 27 -5.26 13.56 4.86
C GLY A 27 -3.91 14.19 4.49
N ARG A 28 -2.83 13.40 4.47
CA ARG A 28 -1.50 13.89 4.05
C ARG A 28 -1.51 14.36 2.60
N HIS A 29 -2.17 13.60 1.74
CA HIS A 29 -2.28 13.97 0.34
C HIS A 29 -3.18 15.18 0.13
N LEU A 30 -4.27 15.35 0.89
CA LEU A 30 -5.11 16.55 0.85
C LEU A 30 -4.30 17.82 1.15
N VAL A 31 -3.43 17.77 2.16
CA VAL A 31 -2.53 18.89 2.50
C VAL A 31 -1.57 19.19 1.36
N ILE A 32 -0.93 18.17 0.78
CA ILE A 32 -0.01 18.35 -0.37
C ILE A 32 -0.76 18.94 -1.57
N THR A 33 -1.95 18.43 -1.86
CA THR A 33 -2.81 18.91 -2.94
C THR A 33 -3.23 20.37 -2.73
N LEU A 34 -3.56 20.76 -1.51
CA LEU A 34 -3.84 22.16 -1.16
C LEU A 34 -2.59 23.05 -1.30
N CYS A 35 -1.43 22.61 -0.81
CA CYS A 35 -0.17 23.35 -0.91
C CYS A 35 0.30 23.52 -2.36
N THR A 36 -0.04 22.58 -3.24
CA THR A 36 0.33 22.60 -4.67
C THR A 36 -0.78 23.16 -5.57
N LEU A 37 -1.83 23.77 -5.00
CA LEU A 37 -2.98 24.32 -5.73
C LEU A 37 -3.64 23.32 -6.69
N GLY A 38 -3.71 22.04 -6.30
CA GLY A 38 -4.32 20.99 -7.11
C GLY A 38 -3.40 20.41 -8.19
N MET A 39 -2.19 20.92 -8.39
CA MET A 39 -1.23 20.34 -9.34
C MET A 39 -0.83 18.90 -8.97
N TRP A 40 -0.95 18.53 -7.69
CA TRP A 40 -0.65 17.18 -7.20
C TRP A 40 -1.80 16.18 -7.33
N ILE A 41 -3.00 16.58 -7.76
CA ILE A 41 -4.16 15.67 -7.88
C ILE A 41 -3.86 14.42 -8.73
N PRO A 42 -3.23 14.51 -9.92
CA PRO A 42 -2.96 13.34 -10.74
C PRO A 42 -2.02 12.33 -10.05
N ALA A 43 -0.98 12.83 -9.39
CA ALA A 43 -0.04 12.01 -8.62
C ALA A 43 -0.72 11.35 -7.41
N TRP A 44 -1.63 12.08 -6.76
CA TRP A 44 -2.43 11.53 -5.66
C TRP A 44 -3.35 10.41 -6.13
N VAL A 45 -4.04 10.58 -7.26
CA VAL A 45 -4.88 9.54 -7.87
C VAL A 45 -4.06 8.30 -8.24
N GLY A 46 -2.86 8.48 -8.80
CA GLY A 46 -1.95 7.36 -9.07
C GLY A 46 -1.61 6.58 -7.80
N LEU A 47 -1.24 7.28 -6.73
CA LEU A 47 -0.88 6.66 -5.46
C LEU A 47 -2.08 5.99 -4.75
N THR A 48 -3.29 6.56 -4.84
CA THR A 48 -4.50 5.95 -4.25
C THR A 48 -4.95 4.70 -5.00
N LEU A 49 -4.71 4.64 -6.32
CA LEU A 49 -4.99 3.45 -7.13
C LEU A 49 -3.94 2.35 -6.92
N LEU A 50 -2.70 2.71 -6.56
CA LEU A 50 -1.63 1.77 -6.24
C LEU A 50 -1.85 1.14 -4.85
N LYS A 51 -2.65 0.08 -4.83
CA LYS A 51 -2.83 -0.82 -3.68
C LYS A 51 -1.59 -1.70 -3.50
N LEU A 52 -0.57 -1.17 -2.84
CA LEU A 52 0.63 -1.93 -2.48
C LEU A 52 0.34 -2.84 -1.28
N LYS A 53 0.66 -4.12 -1.43
CA LYS A 53 0.60 -5.13 -0.37
C LYS A 53 1.96 -5.16 0.32
N TYR A 54 1.95 -5.11 1.65
CA TYR A 54 3.16 -5.12 2.46
C TYR A 54 3.19 -6.37 3.34
N CYS A 55 4.38 -6.93 3.53
CA CYS A 55 4.63 -8.02 4.46
C CYS A 55 4.48 -7.53 5.89
N ASP A 56 3.80 -8.31 6.74
CA ASP A 56 3.62 -7.97 8.16
C ASP A 56 4.92 -8.12 8.98
N GLU A 57 5.82 -9.01 8.55
CA GLU A 57 7.06 -9.31 9.29
C GLU A 57 8.22 -8.36 8.95
N CYS A 58 8.37 -7.97 7.68
CA CYS A 58 9.53 -7.20 7.21
C CYS A 58 9.16 -5.89 6.52
N GLU A 59 7.87 -5.54 6.45
CA GLU A 59 7.37 -4.31 5.82
C GLU A 59 7.80 -4.12 4.35
N SER A 60 8.25 -5.19 3.68
CA SER A 60 8.60 -5.16 2.26
C SER A 60 7.36 -5.28 1.39
N ILE A 61 7.41 -4.73 0.17
CA ILE A 61 6.34 -4.89 -0.81
C ILE A 61 6.30 -6.36 -1.24
N VAL A 62 5.11 -6.97 -1.21
CA VAL A 62 4.88 -8.34 -1.65
C VAL A 62 4.14 -8.29 -2.99
N SER A 63 4.83 -8.71 -4.04
CA SER A 63 4.26 -8.84 -5.38
C SER A 63 3.60 -10.21 -5.51
N ASN A 64 2.39 -10.24 -6.08
CA ASN A 64 1.76 -11.49 -6.50
C ASN A 64 2.21 -11.72 -7.96
N ASP A 65 3.28 -12.48 -8.15
CA ASP A 65 3.77 -12.92 -9.47
C ASP A 65 2.93 -14.10 -9.97
#